data_AF-A0A7Y9EIM9-F1
#
_entry.id   AF-A0A7Y9EIM9-F1
#
_cell.length_a   1.000
_cell.length_b   1.000
_cell.length_c   1.000
_cell.angle_alpha   90.00
_cell.angle_beta   90.00
_cell.angle_gamma   90.00
#
_symmetry.space_group_name_H-M   'P 1'
#
loop_
_entity.id
_entity.type
_entity.pdbx_description
1 polymer ?
#
loop_
_entity_poly.entity_id
_entity_poly.type
_entity_poly.pdbx_seq_one_letter_code
_entity_poly.pdbx_strand_id
1 'polypeptide(L)'
;MPDDLDMPPAEALAEAQNLLDADRPFHAHEVLEAVWKAAPEPERELWRGLAQVAVGITHLRRGNARGAEALLSRAADRMVPYQDAPPYGIDVQGIVQRARTLAKEPQDGPIPLRLTAG
;
A
#
# COMPACT_ATOMS: atom_id res chain seq x y z
N MET A 1 12.22 6.41 -16.63
CA MET A 1 11.57 7.06 -15.47
C MET A 1 12.64 7.90 -14.80
N PRO A 2 12.43 9.19 -14.50
CA PRO A 2 13.44 9.93 -13.74
C PRO A 2 13.57 9.29 -12.36
N ASP A 3 14.79 8.91 -11.99
CA ASP A 3 15.12 8.12 -10.80
C ASP A 3 15.08 8.92 -9.48
N ASP A 4 14.75 10.22 -9.53
CA ASP A 4 14.74 11.11 -8.37
C ASP A 4 13.37 11.78 -8.22
N LEU A 5 12.34 11.00 -7.87
CA LEU A 5 11.14 11.59 -7.28
C LEU A 5 11.42 11.80 -5.79
N ASP A 6 12.01 12.95 -5.45
CA ASP A 6 11.94 13.57 -4.10
C ASP A 6 10.49 14.01 -3.82
N MET A 7 9.52 13.14 -4.06
CA MET A 7 8.12 13.43 -3.80
C MET A 7 7.90 13.39 -2.29
N PRO A 8 7.42 14.47 -1.66
CA PRO A 8 7.13 14.48 -0.24
C PRO A 8 6.15 13.34 0.12
N PRO A 9 6.31 12.68 1.28
CA PRO A 9 5.43 11.59 1.70
C PRO A 9 3.94 11.86 1.57
N ALA A 10 3.49 13.07 1.92
CA ALA A 10 2.09 13.47 1.82
C ALA A 10 1.59 13.51 0.36
N GLU A 11 2.40 13.99 -0.58
CA GLU A 11 2.06 14.03 -2.01
C GLU A 11 2.03 12.61 -2.59
N ALA A 12 2.99 11.77 -2.21
CA ALA A 12 3.03 10.38 -2.64
C ALA A 12 1.82 9.58 -2.15
N LEU A 13 1.41 9.80 -0.89
CA LEU A 13 0.19 9.18 -0.35
C LEU A 13 -1.06 9.65 -1.08
N ALA A 14 -1.18 10.94 -1.37
CA ALA A 14 -2.32 11.49 -2.11
C ALA A 14 -2.38 10.96 -3.55
N GLU A 15 -1.24 10.90 -4.24
CA GLU A 15 -1.19 10.36 -5.60
C GLU A 15 -1.47 8.85 -5.63
N ALA A 16 -0.87 8.08 -4.72
CA ALA A 16 -1.17 6.66 -4.59
C ALA A 16 -2.66 6.41 -4.27
N GLN A 17 -3.29 7.25 -3.44
CA GLN A 17 -4.72 7.19 -3.16
C GLN A 17 -5.55 7.45 -4.42
N ASN A 18 -5.26 8.52 -5.18
CA ASN A 18 -5.95 8.83 -6.43
C ASN A 18 -5.85 7.67 -7.44
N LEU A 19 -4.68 7.05 -7.53
CA LEU A 19 -4.44 5.90 -8.41
C LEU A 19 -5.21 4.67 -7.96
N LEU A 20 -5.31 4.40 -6.65
CA LEU A 20 -6.13 3.31 -6.11
C LEU A 20 -7.63 3.54 -6.35
N ASP A 21 -8.11 4.77 -6.15
CA ASP A 21 -9.51 5.16 -6.41
C ASP A 21 -9.86 5.02 -7.90
N ALA A 22 -8.89 5.25 -8.80
CA ALA A 22 -9.01 5.05 -10.25
C ALA A 22 -8.79 3.59 -10.70
N ASP A 23 -8.69 2.63 -9.78
CA ASP A 23 -8.39 1.22 -10.03
C ASP A 23 -7.08 0.98 -10.82
N ARG A 24 -6.04 1.78 -10.53
CA ARG A 24 -4.69 1.68 -11.09
C ARG A 24 -3.66 1.24 -10.02
N PRO A 25 -3.82 0.06 -9.40
CA PRO A 25 -3.00 -0.37 -8.26
C PRO A 25 -1.51 -0.57 -8.60
N PHE A 26 -1.18 -0.91 -9.86
CA PHE A 26 0.22 -1.07 -10.25
C PHE A 26 0.96 0.27 -10.27
N HIS A 27 0.31 1.35 -10.73
CA HIS A 27 0.91 2.68 -10.72
C HIS A 27 1.02 3.21 -9.28
N ALA A 28 0.03 2.93 -8.43
CA ALA A 28 0.13 3.24 -7.01
C ALA A 28 1.32 2.50 -6.35
N HIS A 29 1.56 1.25 -6.75
CA HIS A 29 2.75 0.50 -6.32
C HIS A 29 4.05 1.20 -6.75
N GLU A 30 4.16 1.68 -7.99
CA GLU A 30 5.36 2.38 -8.46
C GLU A 30 5.65 3.66 -7.63
N VAL A 31 4.61 4.45 -7.33
CA VAL A 31 4.73 5.64 -6.47
C VAL A 31 5.22 5.26 -5.06
N LEU A 32 4.58 4.27 -4.44
CA LEU A 32 4.92 3.82 -3.08
C LEU A 32 6.29 3.13 -3.02
N GLU A 33 6.68 2.43 -4.08
CA GLU A 33 8.00 1.78 -4.19
C GLU A 33 9.13 2.82 -4.26
N ALA A 34 8.91 3.93 -4.98
CA ALA A 34 9.88 5.03 -5.04
C ALA A 34 10.13 5.60 -3.63
N VAL A 35 9.07 5.89 -2.87
CA VAL A 35 9.21 6.36 -1.47
C VAL A 35 9.86 5.30 -0.60
N TRP A 36 9.49 4.02 -0.75
CA TRP A 36 10.13 2.93 -0.01
C TRP A 36 11.65 2.88 -0.24
N LYS A 37 12.11 2.99 -1.49
CA LYS A 37 13.54 2.96 -1.84
C LYS A 37 14.31 4.15 -1.23
N ALA A 38 13.65 5.30 -1.07
CA ALA A 38 14.24 6.50 -0.47
C ALA A 38 14.07 6.59 1.06
N ALA A 39 13.20 5.77 1.66
CA ALA A 39 12.81 5.91 3.06
C ALA A 39 13.95 5.62 4.07
N PRO A 40 14.03 6.38 5.18
CA PRO A 40 14.94 6.10 6.26
C PRO A 40 14.58 4.78 6.97
N GLU A 41 15.56 4.15 7.62
CA GLU A 41 15.42 2.83 8.24
C GLU A 41 14.17 2.66 9.12
N PRO A 42 13.81 3.62 10.00
CA PRO A 42 12.67 3.43 10.91
C PRO A 42 11.33 3.23 10.20
N GLU A 43 11.18 3.77 8.99
CA GLU A 43 9.91 3.80 8.25
C GLU A 43 9.93 2.94 6.98
N ARG A 44 11.09 2.42 6.60
CA ARG A 44 11.27 1.68 5.35
C ARG A 44 10.31 0.51 5.22
N GLU A 45 10.07 -0.21 6.32
CA GLU A 45 9.19 -1.38 6.32
C GLU A 45 7.71 -1.01 6.24
N LEU A 46 7.32 0.17 6.75
CA LEU A 46 5.98 0.73 6.54
C LEU A 46 5.73 1.01 5.05
N TRP A 47 6.64 1.72 4.39
CA TRP A 47 6.54 2.03 2.96
C TRP A 47 6.56 0.78 2.09
N ARG A 48 7.38 -0.20 2.45
CA ARG A 48 7.38 -1.51 1.81
C ARG A 48 6.03 -2.21 1.95
N GLY A 49 5.42 -2.14 3.13
CA GLY A 49 4.07 -2.66 3.39
C GLY A 49 3.05 -2.03 2.45
N LEU A 50 3.03 -0.70 2.35
CA LEU A 50 2.14 0.03 1.44
C LEU A 50 2.32 -0.39 -0.03
N ALA A 51 3.57 -0.44 -0.50
CA ALA A 51 3.87 -0.90 -1.86
C ALA A 51 3.41 -2.36 -2.10
N GLN A 52 3.50 -3.23 -1.08
CA GLN A 52 3.00 -4.60 -1.13
C GLN A 52 1.47 -4.70 -1.13
N VAL A 53 0.76 -3.79 -0.44
CA VAL A 53 -0.70 -3.72 -0.55
C VAL A 53 -1.11 -3.41 -1.99
N ALA A 54 -0.53 -2.37 -2.59
CA ALA A 54 -0.85 -1.97 -3.96
C ALA A 54 -0.54 -3.06 -4.99
N VAL A 55 0.61 -3.74 -4.90
CA VAL A 55 0.92 -4.85 -5.82
C VAL A 55 0.10 -6.11 -5.50
N GLY A 56 -0.30 -6.35 -4.25
CA GLY A 56 -1.26 -7.39 -3.88
C GLY A 56 -2.62 -7.18 -4.55
N ILE A 57 -3.11 -5.95 -4.60
CA ILE A 57 -4.33 -5.60 -5.33
C ILE A 57 -4.14 -5.77 -6.85
N THR A 58 -2.96 -5.43 -7.38
CA THR A 58 -2.62 -5.69 -8.79
C THR A 58 -2.72 -7.18 -9.13
N HIS A 59 -2.29 -8.06 -8.22
CA HIS A 59 -2.41 -9.51 -8.40
C HIS A 59 -3.88 -9.96 -8.43
N LEU A 60 -4.76 -9.37 -7.61
CA LEU A 60 -6.21 -9.62 -7.70
C LEU A 60 -6.74 -9.27 -9.09
N ARG A 61 -6.39 -8.10 -9.64
CA ARG A 61 -6.80 -7.68 -10.99
C ARG A 61 -6.31 -8.60 -12.11
N ARG A 62 -5.24 -9.34 -11.88
CA ARG A 62 -4.67 -10.30 -12.83
C ARG A 62 -5.20 -11.73 -12.61
N GLY A 63 -6.18 -11.93 -11.73
CA GLY A 63 -6.70 -13.25 -11.38
C GLY A 63 -5.73 -14.12 -10.56
N ASN A 64 -4.67 -13.52 -10.00
CA ASN A 64 -3.66 -14.23 -9.20
C ASN A 64 -3.98 -14.12 -7.71
N ALA A 65 -5.08 -14.76 -7.27
CA ALA A 65 -5.54 -14.72 -5.88
C ALA A 65 -4.48 -15.23 -4.88
N ARG A 66 -3.78 -16.32 -5.22
CA ARG A 66 -2.75 -16.90 -4.34
C ARG A 66 -1.55 -15.97 -4.15
N GLY A 67 -1.13 -15.29 -5.21
CA GLY A 67 -0.08 -14.27 -5.14
C GLY A 67 -0.53 -13.04 -4.35
N ALA A 68 -1.78 -12.61 -4.53
CA ALA A 68 -2.37 -11.51 -3.78
C ALA A 68 -2.42 -11.80 -2.27
N GLU A 69 -2.95 -12.98 -1.88
CA GLU A 69 -3.01 -13.43 -0.49
C GLU A 69 -1.63 -13.36 0.19
N ALA A 70 -0.60 -13.88 -0.49
CA ALA A 70 0.76 -13.92 0.04
C ALA A 70 1.39 -12.53 0.19
N LEU A 71 1.04 -11.58 -0.69
CA LEU A 71 1.54 -10.19 -0.60
C LEU A 71 0.80 -9.39 0.46
N LEU A 72 -0.53 -9.46 0.46
CA LEU A 72 -1.39 -8.73 1.39
C LEU A 72 -1.19 -9.17 2.85
N SER A 73 -1.01 -10.48 3.09
CA SER A 73 -0.73 -10.98 4.45
C SER A 73 0.63 -10.46 4.96
N ARG A 74 1.67 -10.50 4.13
CA ARG A 74 2.99 -9.99 4.49
C ARG A 74 2.99 -8.47 4.67
N ALA A 75 2.27 -7.75 3.83
CA ALA A 75 2.09 -6.30 3.96
C ALA A 75 1.47 -5.96 5.32
N ALA A 76 0.40 -6.67 5.69
CA ALA A 76 -0.26 -6.49 6.98
C ALA A 76 0.71 -6.72 8.15
N ASP A 77 1.48 -7.80 8.13
CA ASP A 77 2.44 -8.12 9.20
C ASP A 77 3.56 -7.08 9.31
N ARG A 78 4.05 -6.53 8.20
CA ARG A 78 5.05 -5.45 8.19
C ARG A 78 4.54 -4.14 8.79
N MET A 79 3.25 -3.87 8.62
CA MET A 79 2.64 -2.60 9.02
C MET A 79 2.17 -2.59 10.48
N VAL A 80 1.92 -3.75 11.09
CA VAL A 80 1.46 -3.86 12.49
C VAL A 80 2.30 -3.06 13.50
N PRO A 81 3.65 -3.05 13.44
CA PRO A 81 4.48 -2.28 14.39
C PRO A 81 4.25 -0.76 14.37
N TYR A 82 3.60 -0.22 13.34
CA TYR A 82 3.38 1.22 13.15
C TYR A 82 1.99 1.69 13.59
N GLN A 83 1.14 0.80 14.12
CA GLN A 83 -0.25 1.11 14.46
C GLN A 83 -0.42 2.13 15.59
N ASP A 84 0.48 2.12 16.59
CA ASP A 84 0.36 2.98 17.77
C ASP A 84 0.79 4.43 17.49
N ALA A 85 1.66 4.63 16.49
CA ALA A 85 2.21 5.93 16.12
C ALA A 85 2.45 6.01 14.60
N PRO A 86 1.39 6.04 13.78
CA PRO A 86 1.53 6.05 12.33
C PRO A 86 2.12 7.39 11.85
N PRO A 87 3.23 7.39 11.10
CA PRO A 87 3.77 8.61 10.52
C PRO A 87 2.86 9.10 9.38
N TYR A 88 2.99 10.39 9.03
CA TYR A 88 2.32 11.02 7.89
C TYR A 88 0.78 10.92 7.86
N GLY A 89 0.15 10.62 8.99
CA GLY A 89 -1.31 10.44 9.07
C GLY A 89 -1.82 9.19 8.35
N ILE A 90 -0.96 8.18 8.13
CA ILE A 90 -1.33 6.93 7.48
C ILE A 90 -2.34 6.16 8.33
N ASP A 91 -3.42 5.67 7.73
CA ASP A 91 -4.40 4.78 8.41
C ASP A 91 -3.87 3.35 8.49
N VAL A 92 -2.81 3.15 9.26
CA VAL A 92 -2.14 1.84 9.37
C VAL A 92 -3.12 0.76 9.82
N GLN A 93 -3.98 1.08 10.79
CA GLN A 93 -4.96 0.13 11.31
C GLN A 93 -5.98 -0.29 10.24
N GLY A 94 -6.59 0.66 9.54
CA GLY A 94 -7.56 0.38 8.48
C GLY A 94 -6.93 -0.37 7.30
N ILE A 95 -5.71 -0.01 6.90
CA ILE A 95 -4.96 -0.70 5.84
C ILE A 95 -4.66 -2.15 6.23
N VAL A 96 -4.18 -2.40 7.46
CA VAL A 96 -3.89 -3.75 7.95
C VAL A 96 -5.16 -4.61 7.97
N GLN A 97 -6.27 -4.07 8.47
CA GLN A 97 -7.55 -4.78 8.48
C GLN A 97 -7.99 -5.11 7.06
N ARG A 98 -7.95 -4.14 6.14
CA ARG A 98 -8.36 -4.33 4.76
C ARG A 98 -7.49 -5.33 4.02
N ALA A 99 -6.17 -5.28 4.19
CA ALA A 99 -5.24 -6.22 3.60
C ALA A 99 -5.52 -7.66 4.08
N ARG A 100 -5.76 -7.85 5.39
CA ARG A 100 -6.13 -9.17 5.95
C ARG A 100 -7.48 -9.67 5.41
N THR A 101 -8.47 -8.80 5.26
CA THR A 101 -9.75 -9.16 4.65
C THR A 101 -9.56 -9.60 3.21
N LEU A 102 -8.88 -8.82 2.38
CA LEU A 102 -8.65 -9.15 0.97
C LEU A 102 -7.81 -10.42 0.76
N ALA A 103 -6.89 -10.72 1.68
CA ALA A 103 -6.13 -11.96 1.64
C ALA A 103 -7.03 -13.20 1.83
N LYS A 104 -8.07 -13.10 2.68
CA LYS A 104 -9.02 -14.18 2.95
C LYS A 104 -10.18 -14.22 1.96
N GLU A 105 -10.63 -13.05 1.56
CA GLU A 105 -11.81 -12.81 0.72
C GLU A 105 -11.42 -11.90 -0.45
N PRO A 106 -10.82 -12.47 -1.51
CA PRO A 106 -10.47 -11.74 -2.73
C PRO A 106 -11.68 -11.02 -3.32
N GLN A 107 -11.49 -9.78 -3.76
CA GLN A 107 -12.54 -8.96 -4.38
C GLN A 107 -12.08 -8.46 -5.75
N ASP A 108 -12.97 -8.56 -6.73
CA ASP A 108 -12.83 -7.96 -8.04
C ASP A 108 -13.39 -6.53 -8.03
N GLY A 109 -12.77 -5.64 -8.81
CA GLY A 109 -13.17 -4.24 -8.91
C GLY A 109 -12.74 -3.35 -7.73
N PRO A 110 -13.12 -2.06 -7.74
CA PRO A 110 -12.57 -1.04 -6.85
C PRO A 110 -12.63 -1.45 -5.37
N ILE A 111 -11.50 -1.32 -4.68
CA ILE A 111 -11.35 -1.72 -3.29
C ILE A 111 -11.45 -0.46 -2.43
N PRO A 112 -12.45 -0.34 -1.54
CA PRO A 112 -12.49 0.74 -0.57
C PRO A 112 -11.29 0.58 0.39
N LEU A 113 -10.24 1.36 0.13
CA LEU A 113 -9.02 1.46 0.90
C LEU A 113 -8.66 2.95 1.01
N ARG A 114 -8.43 3.42 2.23
CA ARG A 114 -7.92 4.76 2.50
C ARG A 114 -6.49 4.63 3.02
N LEU A 115 -5.57 5.39 2.43
CA LEU A 115 -4.17 5.39 2.84
C LEU A 115 -3.94 6.30 4.05
N THR A 116 -4.74 7.34 4.21
CA THR A 116 -4.62 8.32 5.31
C THR A 116 -5.91 8.39 6.12
N ALA A 117 -5.76 8.63 7.43
CA ALA A 117 -6.87 8.86 8.36
C ALA A 117 -7.36 10.31 8.21
N GLY A 118 -8.17 10.56 7.17
CA GLY A 118 -8.88 11.83 6.97
C GLY A 118 -10.21 11.87 7.72
#